data_AF-A0A7X8YTU0-F1
#
_entry.id   AF-A0A7X8YTU0-F1
#
_cell.length_a   1.000
_cell.length_b   1.000
_cell.length_c   1.000
_cell.angle_alpha   90.00
_cell.angle_beta   90.00
_cell.angle_gamma   90.00
#
_symmetry.space_group_name_H-M   'P 1'
#
loop_
_entity.id
_entity.type
_entity.pdbx_description
1 polymer ?
#
loop_
_entity_poly.entity_id
_entity_poly.type
_entity_poly.pdbx_seq_one_letter_code
_entity_poly.pdbx_strand_id
1 'polypeptide(L)'
;MHPTLFDPSTTESQATAVLEELHRQNRLDEHQADLAGVLRSVRSRELVRAVLEYATRVDKASDILIAEVLHVLVSADHLVSTRARAAAALGHLVSRRPPGTVSDFDLDRVVESMSHVLRRTDSPALKKALFGALGQVRGRTVAPAGPGTSRFRTRI
;
A
#
# COMPACT_ATOMS: atom_id res chain seq x y z
N MET A 1 1.06 15.04 22.58
CA MET A 1 1.00 13.60 22.27
C MET A 1 -0.34 13.33 21.63
N HIS A 2 -0.38 13.00 20.34
CA HIS A 2 -1.63 12.54 19.72
C HIS A 2 -1.93 11.13 20.24
N PRO A 3 -3.17 10.83 20.69
CA PRO A 3 -3.55 9.47 21.01
C PRO A 3 -3.37 8.62 19.74
N THR A 4 -2.57 7.57 19.84
CA THR A 4 -2.41 6.60 18.75
C THR A 4 -3.71 5.85 18.59
N LEU A 5 -4.20 5.71 17.35
CA LEU A 5 -5.45 4.98 17.03
C LEU A 5 -5.47 3.54 17.57
N PHE A 6 -4.29 2.94 17.74
CA PHE A 6 -4.12 1.60 18.24
C PHE A 6 -3.25 1.64 19.51
N ASP A 7 -3.84 1.27 20.65
CA ASP A 7 -3.12 1.04 21.91
C ASP A 7 -2.43 -0.33 21.86
N PRO A 8 -1.26 -0.52 22.49
CA PRO A 8 -0.66 -1.85 22.70
C PRO A 8 -1.60 -2.94 23.25
N SER A 9 -2.71 -2.62 23.93
CA SER A 9 -3.70 -3.59 24.40
C SER A 9 -4.82 -3.90 23.39
N THR A 10 -4.77 -3.35 22.18
CA THR A 10 -5.85 -3.48 21.18
C THR A 10 -5.90 -4.89 20.60
N THR A 11 -7.05 -5.56 20.69
CA THR A 11 -7.25 -6.90 20.12
C THR A 11 -7.46 -6.85 18.61
N GLU A 12 -7.29 -7.97 17.91
CA GLU A 12 -7.58 -8.05 16.47
C GLU A 12 -9.01 -7.62 16.13
N SER A 13 -10.00 -8.06 16.90
CA SER A 13 -11.40 -7.72 16.67
C SER A 13 -11.65 -6.22 16.83
N GLN A 14 -11.04 -5.58 17.84
CA GLN A 14 -11.13 -4.14 18.05
C GLN A 14 -10.47 -3.36 16.93
N ALA A 15 -9.25 -3.75 16.55
CA ALA A 15 -8.54 -3.10 15.46
C ALA A 15 -9.27 -3.23 14.13
N THR A 16 -9.84 -4.40 13.84
CA THR A 16 -10.64 -4.64 12.65
C THR A 16 -11.90 -3.77 12.65
N ALA A 17 -12.59 -3.65 13.79
CA ALA A 17 -13.76 -2.78 13.93
C ALA A 17 -13.40 -1.29 13.71
N VAL A 18 -12.26 -0.84 14.25
CA VAL A 18 -11.77 0.53 14.03
C VAL A 18 -11.43 0.76 12.56
N LEU A 19 -10.68 -0.14 11.93
CA LEU A 19 -10.33 -0.05 10.52
C LEU A 19 -11.56 -0.09 9.61
N GLU A 20 -12.56 -0.90 9.96
CA GLU A 20 -13.83 -0.99 9.25
C GLU A 20 -14.63 0.31 9.37
N GLU A 21 -14.69 0.91 10.56
CA GLU A 21 -15.32 2.21 10.75
C GLU A 21 -14.60 3.30 9.96
N LEU A 22 -13.26 3.35 10.01
CA LEU A 22 -12.48 4.29 9.21
C LEU A 22 -12.73 4.12 7.70
N HIS A 23 -12.86 2.87 7.24
CA HIS A 23 -13.20 2.59 5.86
C HIS A 23 -14.63 3.04 5.51
N ARG A 24 -15.63 2.74 6.35
CA ARG A 24 -17.02 3.18 6.16
C ARG A 24 -17.15 4.70 6.10
N GLN A 25 -16.31 5.41 6.83
CA GLN A 25 -16.25 6.88 6.82
C GLN A 25 -15.40 7.45 5.68
N ASN A 26 -14.74 6.62 4.86
CA ASN A 26 -13.75 7.02 3.84
C ASN A 26 -12.55 7.82 4.41
N ARG A 27 -12.11 7.48 5.63
CA ARG A 27 -11.06 8.20 6.36
C ARG A 27 -9.74 7.45 6.47
N LEU A 28 -9.60 6.31 5.79
CA LEU A 28 -8.33 5.56 5.76
C LEU A 28 -7.15 6.44 5.27
N ASP A 29 -7.41 7.31 4.29
CA ASP A 29 -6.41 8.21 3.73
C ASP A 29 -5.83 9.18 4.78
N GLU A 30 -6.65 9.64 5.74
CA GLU A 30 -6.26 10.57 6.81
C GLU A 30 -5.38 9.90 7.88
N HIS A 31 -5.54 8.59 8.05
CA HIS A 31 -4.93 7.83 9.15
C HIS A 31 -3.74 6.97 8.72
N GLN A 32 -3.19 7.21 7.53
CA GLN A 32 -2.07 6.41 7.01
C GLN A 32 -0.81 6.45 7.88
N ALA A 33 -0.57 7.54 8.62
CA ALA A 33 0.53 7.62 9.57
C ALA A 33 0.37 6.65 10.76
N ASP A 34 -0.86 6.48 11.25
CA ASP A 34 -1.17 5.52 12.32
C ASP A 34 -1.05 4.08 11.81
N LEU A 35 -1.53 3.81 10.59
CA LEU A 35 -1.36 2.52 9.91
C LEU A 35 0.13 2.17 9.75
N ALA A 36 0.94 3.13 9.30
CA ALA A 36 2.38 3.00 9.19
C ALA A 36 3.05 2.72 10.55
N GLY A 37 2.62 3.43 11.61
CA GLY A 37 3.11 3.22 12.97
C GLY A 37 2.88 1.79 13.47
N VAL A 38 1.72 1.21 13.15
CA VAL A 38 1.41 -0.19 13.45
C VAL A 38 2.40 -1.14 12.76
N LEU A 39 2.59 -0.97 11.45
CA LEU A 39 3.48 -1.83 10.65
C LEU A 39 4.92 -1.80 11.16
N ARG A 40 5.40 -0.64 11.61
CA ARG A 40 6.73 -0.46 12.19
C ARG A 40 6.91 -1.16 13.53
N SER A 41 5.85 -1.22 14.35
CA SER A 41 5.95 -1.71 15.72
C SER A 41 6.11 -3.24 15.82
N VAL A 42 5.66 -3.99 14.81
CA VAL A 42 5.70 -5.48 14.70
C VAL A 42 5.10 -6.23 15.91
N ARG A 43 4.44 -5.53 16.85
CA ARG A 43 4.03 -6.11 18.15
C ARG A 43 2.90 -7.13 18.06
N SER A 44 2.01 -6.97 17.09
CA SER A 44 0.87 -7.89 16.87
C SER A 44 0.80 -8.30 15.40
N ARG A 45 1.02 -9.60 15.16
CA ARG A 45 0.93 -10.19 13.81
C ARG A 45 -0.47 -10.07 13.22
N GLU A 46 -1.48 -10.20 14.06
CA GLU A 46 -2.89 -10.04 13.69
C GLU A 46 -3.19 -8.60 13.28
N LEU A 47 -2.70 -7.63 14.05
CA LEU A 47 -2.88 -6.22 13.75
C LEU A 47 -2.18 -5.82 12.45
N VAL A 48 -0.94 -6.30 12.24
CA VAL A 48 -0.22 -6.12 10.95
C VAL A 48 -1.04 -6.72 9.81
N ARG A 49 -1.61 -7.92 9.99
CA ARG A 49 -2.45 -8.57 8.97
C ARG A 49 -3.67 -7.72 8.62
N ALA A 50 -4.37 -7.19 9.63
CA ALA A 50 -5.53 -6.34 9.43
C ALA A 50 -5.16 -5.03 8.71
N VAL A 51 -4.09 -4.36 9.13
CA VAL A 51 -3.64 -3.13 8.47
C VAL A 51 -3.25 -3.37 7.01
N LEU A 52 -2.53 -4.45 6.70
CA LEU A 52 -2.20 -4.80 5.31
C LEU A 52 -3.45 -5.06 4.45
N GLU A 53 -4.50 -5.63 5.04
CA GLU A 53 -5.77 -5.84 4.35
C GLU A 53 -6.46 -4.51 4.03
N TYR A 54 -6.56 -3.61 5.00
CA TYR A 54 -7.18 -2.30 4.80
C TYR A 54 -6.32 -1.34 3.97
N ALA A 55 -5.00 -1.52 3.92
CA ALA A 55 -4.12 -0.76 3.03
C ALA A 55 -4.49 -0.94 1.54
N THR A 56 -5.10 -2.07 1.16
CA THR A 56 -5.63 -2.29 -0.20
C THR A 56 -6.91 -1.50 -0.51
N ARG A 57 -7.42 -0.73 0.46
CA ARG A 57 -8.63 0.10 0.34
C ARG A 57 -8.33 1.60 0.45
N VAL A 58 -7.07 1.98 0.56
CA VAL A 58 -6.61 3.39 0.56
C VAL A 58 -6.74 3.95 -0.86
N ASP A 59 -7.31 5.14 -0.99
CA ASP A 59 -7.56 5.76 -2.29
C ASP A 59 -6.42 6.68 -2.73
N LYS A 60 -5.78 7.37 -1.78
CA LYS A 60 -4.63 8.26 -2.01
C LYS A 60 -3.46 7.85 -1.16
N ALA A 61 -2.66 6.92 -1.68
CA ALA A 61 -1.54 6.37 -0.93
C ALA A 61 -0.46 7.44 -0.64
N SER A 62 -0.01 7.46 0.61
CA SER A 62 1.11 8.26 1.11
C SER A 62 2.43 7.49 1.03
N ASP A 63 3.52 8.23 0.88
CA ASP A 63 4.87 7.66 0.78
C ASP A 63 5.27 6.91 2.06
N ILE A 64 4.84 7.40 3.23
CA ILE A 64 5.10 6.78 4.53
C ILE A 64 4.47 5.38 4.59
N LEU A 65 3.20 5.24 4.19
CA LEU A 65 2.55 3.93 4.19
C LEU A 65 3.19 2.97 3.18
N ILE A 66 3.54 3.45 1.98
CA ILE A 66 4.23 2.63 0.98
C ILE A 66 5.57 2.12 1.53
N ALA A 67 6.36 2.99 2.18
CA ALA A 67 7.64 2.63 2.76
C ALA A 67 7.51 1.53 3.84
N GLU A 68 6.55 1.66 4.76
CA GLU A 68 6.37 0.66 5.82
C GLU A 68 5.83 -0.68 5.30
N VAL A 69 4.94 -0.67 4.30
CA VAL A 69 4.51 -1.92 3.66
C VAL A 69 5.68 -2.58 2.91
N LEU A 70 6.56 -1.79 2.28
CA LEU A 70 7.79 -2.32 1.66
C LEU A 70 8.70 -2.96 2.71
N HIS A 71 8.88 -2.32 3.87
CA HIS A 71 9.65 -2.89 4.98
C HIS A 71 9.11 -4.27 5.40
N VAL A 72 7.80 -4.41 5.52
CA VAL A 72 7.16 -5.71 5.83
C VAL A 72 7.40 -6.76 4.74
N LEU A 73 7.38 -6.36 3.46
CA LEU A 73 7.67 -7.28 2.35
C LEU A 73 9.12 -7.80 2.35
N VAL A 74 10.08 -6.94 2.64
CA VAL A 74 11.51 -7.28 2.56
C VAL A 74 12.06 -7.91 3.85
N SER A 75 11.41 -7.69 4.99
CA SER A 75 11.83 -8.28 6.26
C SER A 75 11.67 -9.80 6.28
N ALA A 76 12.72 -10.49 6.71
CA ALA A 76 12.75 -11.95 6.86
C ALA A 76 12.00 -12.43 8.12
N ASP A 77 11.72 -11.53 9.07
CA ASP A 77 11.06 -11.86 10.34
C ASP A 77 9.56 -12.10 10.18
N HIS A 78 8.99 -11.70 9.04
CA HIS A 78 7.59 -11.92 8.73
C HIS A 78 7.35 -13.23 8.01
N LEU A 79 6.23 -13.88 8.36
CA LEU A 79 5.73 -15.06 7.67
C LEU A 79 5.52 -14.76 6.19
N VAL A 80 5.75 -15.77 5.34
CA VAL A 80 5.53 -15.70 3.89
C VAL A 80 4.13 -15.20 3.54
N SER A 81 3.12 -15.60 4.30
CA SER A 81 1.72 -15.13 4.12
C SER A 81 1.56 -13.64 4.38
N THR A 82 2.20 -13.10 5.42
CA THR A 82 2.23 -11.66 5.71
C THR A 82 2.95 -10.89 4.61
N ARG A 83 4.10 -11.41 4.14
CA ARG A 83 4.87 -10.81 3.04
C ARG A 83 4.07 -10.82 1.72
N ALA A 84 3.29 -11.88 1.46
CA ALA A 84 2.41 -11.95 0.30
C ALA A 84 1.27 -10.92 0.38
N ARG A 85 0.70 -10.69 1.56
CA ARG A 85 -0.27 -9.59 1.78
C ARG A 85 0.38 -8.22 1.56
N ALA A 86 1.60 -8.02 2.05
CA ALA A 86 2.35 -6.78 1.83
C ALA A 86 2.62 -6.53 0.34
N ALA A 87 2.96 -7.57 -0.44
CA ALA A 87 3.10 -7.45 -1.88
C ALA A 87 1.79 -6.97 -2.55
N ALA A 88 0.65 -7.56 -2.20
CA ALA A 88 -0.65 -7.15 -2.73
C ALA A 88 -1.00 -5.70 -2.35
N ALA A 89 -0.76 -5.32 -1.09
CA ALA A 89 -0.94 -3.95 -0.62
C ALA A 89 -0.04 -2.94 -1.36
N LEU A 90 1.24 -3.28 -1.61
CA LEU A 90 2.14 -2.42 -2.38
C LEU A 90 1.66 -2.19 -3.82
N GLY A 91 1.20 -3.26 -4.50
CA GLY A 91 0.66 -3.12 -5.86
C GLY A 91 -0.47 -2.09 -5.91
N HIS A 92 -1.40 -2.19 -4.97
CA HIS A 92 -2.50 -1.25 -4.83
C HIS A 92 -2.02 0.16 -4.48
N LEU A 93 -1.24 0.32 -3.41
CA LEU A 93 -0.79 1.63 -2.93
C LEU A 93 0.06 2.37 -3.97
N VAL A 94 1.00 1.69 -4.61
CA VAL A 94 1.81 2.27 -5.69
C VAL A 94 0.92 2.67 -6.86
N SER A 95 -0.13 1.91 -7.18
CA SER A 95 -1.10 2.30 -8.22
C SER A 95 -1.96 3.52 -7.83
N ARG A 96 -2.12 3.79 -6.53
CA ARG A 96 -2.98 4.84 -5.96
C ARG A 96 -2.25 6.08 -5.43
N ARG A 97 -0.92 6.11 -5.48
CA ARG A 97 -0.15 7.32 -5.13
C ARG A 97 -0.54 8.50 -6.06
N PRO A 98 -0.90 9.69 -5.58
CA PRO A 98 -1.23 10.81 -6.46
C PRO A 98 -0.06 11.18 -7.41
N PRO A 99 -0.32 11.46 -8.70
CA PRO A 99 0.72 11.99 -9.60
C PRO A 99 1.05 13.44 -9.22
N GLY A 100 2.32 13.82 -9.36
CA GLY A 100 2.77 15.21 -9.09
C GLY A 100 2.96 15.55 -7.60
N THR A 101 2.91 14.57 -6.70
CA THR A 101 3.35 14.77 -5.31
C THR A 101 4.83 15.16 -5.30
N VAL A 102 5.14 16.37 -4.85
CA VAL A 102 6.52 16.85 -4.65
C VAL A 102 7.09 16.11 -3.44
N SER A 103 7.83 15.04 -3.71
CA SER A 103 8.45 14.20 -2.70
C SER A 103 9.64 13.48 -3.30
N ASP A 104 10.73 13.40 -2.53
CA ASP A 104 11.96 12.66 -2.88
C ASP A 104 11.77 11.14 -2.78
N PHE A 105 10.55 10.68 -2.50
CA PHE A 105 10.23 9.26 -2.42
C PHE A 105 10.33 8.58 -3.80
N ASP A 106 11.33 7.71 -3.91
CA ASP A 106 11.65 6.98 -5.13
C ASP A 106 10.76 5.72 -5.28
N LEU A 107 9.71 5.85 -6.08
CA LEU A 107 8.83 4.74 -6.44
C LEU A 107 9.53 3.67 -7.28
N ASP A 108 10.50 4.04 -8.11
CA ASP A 108 11.20 3.09 -8.97
C ASP A 108 12.01 2.13 -8.10
N ARG A 109 12.62 2.64 -7.01
CA ARG A 109 13.28 1.81 -6.00
C ARG A 109 12.33 0.86 -5.28
N VAL A 110 11.07 1.24 -5.06
CA VAL A 110 10.05 0.33 -4.49
C VAL A 110 9.77 -0.82 -5.46
N VAL A 111 9.57 -0.51 -6.74
CA VAL A 111 9.30 -1.50 -7.81
C VAL A 111 10.51 -2.41 -8.04
N GLU A 112 11.72 -1.86 -8.00
CA GLU A 112 12.96 -2.62 -8.07
C GLU A 112 13.08 -3.59 -6.89
N SER A 113 12.78 -3.12 -5.68
CA SER A 113 12.80 -3.95 -4.46
C SER A 113 11.80 -5.10 -4.56
N MET A 114 10.57 -4.84 -5.02
CA MET A 114 9.57 -5.89 -5.28
C MET A 114 10.09 -6.91 -6.31
N SER A 115 10.71 -6.43 -7.39
CA SER A 115 11.30 -7.27 -8.44
C SER A 115 12.50 -8.08 -7.95
N HIS A 116 13.28 -7.55 -7.00
CA HIS A 116 14.37 -8.25 -6.35
C HIS A 116 13.86 -9.39 -5.47
N VAL A 117 12.84 -9.13 -4.65
CA VAL A 117 12.20 -10.17 -3.81
C VAL A 117 11.61 -11.27 -4.70
N LEU A 118 10.94 -10.92 -5.79
CA LEU A 118 10.35 -11.87 -6.73
C LEU A 118 11.40 -12.84 -7.31
N ARG A 119 12.58 -12.32 -7.68
CA ARG A 119 13.67 -13.12 -8.24
C ARG A 119 14.31 -14.07 -7.24
N ARG A 120 14.22 -13.79 -5.94
CA ARG A 120 14.92 -14.53 -4.88
C ARG A 120 14.04 -15.42 -4.02
N THR A 121 12.73 -15.19 -4.00
CA THR A 121 11.82 -16.03 -3.23
C THR A 121 11.65 -17.39 -3.90
N ASP A 122 11.64 -18.47 -3.13
CA ASP A 122 11.22 -19.80 -3.61
C ASP A 122 9.73 -20.08 -3.36
N SER A 123 9.08 -19.30 -2.50
CA SER A 123 7.67 -19.46 -2.18
C SER A 123 6.75 -19.18 -3.39
N PRO A 124 5.96 -20.16 -3.86
CA PRO A 124 5.00 -19.95 -4.94
C PRO A 124 3.93 -18.90 -4.60
N ALA A 125 3.47 -18.87 -3.34
CA ALA A 125 2.47 -17.91 -2.88
C ALA A 125 2.99 -16.47 -2.95
N LEU A 126 4.23 -16.24 -2.51
CA LEU A 126 4.86 -14.91 -2.58
C LEU A 126 5.16 -14.51 -4.02
N LYS A 127 5.63 -15.44 -4.87
CA LYS A 127 5.80 -15.20 -6.32
C LYS A 127 4.49 -14.73 -6.96
N LYS A 128 3.39 -15.44 -6.71
CA LYS A 128 2.07 -15.11 -7.27
C LYS A 128 1.63 -13.71 -6.85
N ALA A 129 1.75 -13.37 -5.57
CA ALA A 129 1.39 -12.05 -5.07
C ALA A 129 2.22 -10.93 -5.70
N LEU A 130 3.54 -11.10 -5.80
CA LEU A 130 4.45 -10.13 -6.41
C LEU A 130 4.21 -9.95 -7.91
N PHE A 131 3.95 -11.03 -8.64
CA PHE A 131 3.57 -10.95 -10.06
C PHE A 131 2.32 -10.12 -10.26
N GLY A 132 1.27 -10.38 -9.46
CA GLY A 132 0.03 -9.59 -9.52
C GLY A 132 0.27 -8.12 -9.19
N ALA A 133 1.01 -7.84 -8.13
CA ALA A 133 1.32 -6.49 -7.69
C ALA A 133 2.12 -5.70 -8.75
N LEU A 134 3.18 -6.29 -9.32
CA LEU A 134 3.95 -5.67 -10.39
C LEU A 134 3.12 -5.45 -11.67
N GLY A 135 2.17 -6.34 -11.96
CA GLY A 135 1.20 -6.16 -13.05
C GLY A 135 0.33 -4.92 -12.86
N GLN A 136 -0.18 -4.69 -11.64
CA GLN A 136 -0.97 -3.50 -11.30
C GLN A 136 -0.17 -2.21 -11.50
N VAL A 137 1.09 -2.18 -11.03
CA VAL A 137 1.95 -1.01 -11.17
C VAL A 137 2.25 -0.69 -12.65
N ARG A 138 2.49 -1.70 -13.48
CA ARG A 138 2.71 -1.51 -14.92
C ARG A 138 1.48 -0.98 -15.64
N GLY A 139 0.28 -1.45 -15.27
CA GLY A 139 -0.98 -0.95 -15.83
C GLY A 139 -1.18 0.55 -15.64
N ARG A 140 -0.70 1.11 -14.52
CA ARG A 140 -0.72 2.56 -14.26
C ARG A 140 0.16 3.35 -15.23
N THR A 141 1.26 2.79 -15.69
CA THR A 141 2.22 3.49 -16.58
C THR A 141 1.68 3.59 -18.02
N VAL A 142 0.66 2.81 -18.38
CA VAL A 142 0.12 2.69 -19.74
C VAL A 142 -1.24 3.40 -19.90
N ALA A 143 -1.83 3.96 -18.83
CA ALA A 143 -3.09 4.70 -18.95
C ALA A 143 -2.89 5.96 -19.82
N PRO A 144 -3.57 6.09 -20.98
CA PRO A 144 -3.36 7.19 -21.90
C PRO A 144 -3.78 8.50 -21.25
N ALA A 145 -2.96 9.54 -21.45
CA ALA A 145 -3.41 10.92 -21.28
C ALA A 145 -4.75 11.06 -22.04
N GLY A 146 -5.83 11.32 -21.31
CA GLY A 146 -7.14 11.53 -21.92
C GLY A 146 -7.07 12.62 -22.99
N PRO A 147 -7.88 12.54 -24.05
CA PRO A 147 -7.84 13.50 -25.13
C PRO A 147 -8.18 14.88 -24.56
N GLY A 148 -7.15 15.74 -24.52
CA GLY A 148 -7.30 17.15 -24.27
C GLY A 148 -8.35 17.70 -25.23
N THR A 149 -9.35 18.35 -24.63
CA THR A 149 -10.35 19.19 -25.26
C THR A 149 -9.68 20.26 -26.13
N SER A 150 -9.42 19.94 -27.39
CA SER A 150 -9.11 20.96 -28.39
C SER A 150 -10.41 21.47 -29.01
N ARG A 151 -10.99 22.47 -28.33
CA ARG A 151 -11.92 23.41 -28.95
C ARG A 151 -11.14 24.21 -29.98
N PHE A 152 -11.25 23.85 -31.26
CA PHE A 152 -11.05 24.82 -32.33
C PHE A 152 -12.33 24.95 -33.13
N ARG A 153 -12.99 26.10 -32.88
CA ARG A 153 -13.86 26.75 -33.85
C ARG A 153 -13.07 26.98 -35.13
N THR A 154 -13.60 26.59 -36.27
CA THR A 154 -13.54 27.41 -37.48
C THR A 154 -14.87 27.27 -38.21
N ARG A 155 -15.64 28.37 -38.20
CA ARG A 155 -16.63 28.67 -39.23
C ARG A 155 -15.88 28.87 -40.53
N ILE A 156 -16.30 28.23 -41.63
CA ILE A 156 -16.66 28.90 -42.89
C ILE A 156 -17.74 28.04 -43.55
#